data_AF-A0A178KMV3-F1
#
_entry.id   AF-A0A178KMV3-F1
#
_cell.length_a   1.000
_cell.length_b   1.000
_cell.length_c   1.000
_cell.angle_alpha   90.00
_cell.angle_beta   90.00
_cell.angle_gamma   90.00
#
_symmetry.space_group_name_H-M   'P 1'
#
loop_
_entity.id
_entity.type
_entity.pdbx_description
1 polymer ?
#
loop_
_entity_poly.entity_id
_entity_poly.type
_entity_poly.pdbx_seq_one_letter_code
_entity_poly.pdbx_strand_id
1 'polypeptide(L)'
;MTSRIPFYFLITLLIIAGVGLSQYRHEVYGVPWTPGEQRALWELEARVEFDAIGEPVKVSMAAPETQQGFTLIDESTSSPGYGVALIDTDNGRRAEWSIREAIGKQILYYKTQMLVDDQAQYDLSPPTGDTIAVSLDNPQQTAATALLEQARKLSSDNLTLTRELIKQFDDKQNQNASLLLNNLSRESAIVNLLSLEGIHARVVGGLTLEDGRRRQSIFPLVEVWSGEKWQLFNPVTGEEGKPEDVMVWNQKGHSMLDVIGGRNSNVSFSIIAQDITPQRATSEKVKAEDLLNFSIHSLPVEEQAMFKTIMLVPIGALIVVFLRIIVGLKTSGTFMPVLIAVAFVQTQLVTGILGFLLIVGTGLIIRSYLSKLNLLLVARISAVIITVIMIISVFTVVAFKIGLVEGLTITFFPMIILSWTIERMSILWEEEGAKEVLIQGGGSLLTAVLVYLAMTNEIVRHLTFNFIGMQLIILAAILMLGNYTGYRLSELRRFKPLTED
;
A
#
# COMPACT_ATOMS: atom_id res chain seq x y z
N MET A 1 -8.31 -0.52 -51.24
CA MET A 1 -8.95 -1.04 -50.01
C MET A 1 -8.09 -2.19 -49.53
N THR A 2 -7.25 -1.98 -48.51
CA THR A 2 -6.42 -3.02 -47.93
C THR A 2 -7.32 -4.11 -47.34
N SER A 3 -6.99 -5.38 -47.59
CA SER A 3 -7.77 -6.53 -47.16
C SER A 3 -8.07 -6.45 -45.66
N ARG A 4 -9.34 -6.59 -45.27
CA ARG A 4 -9.77 -6.63 -43.86
C ARG A 4 -9.40 -7.96 -43.18
N ILE A 5 -8.95 -8.96 -43.96
CA ILE A 5 -8.60 -10.31 -43.49
C ILE A 5 -7.39 -10.31 -42.54
N PRO A 6 -6.24 -9.68 -42.87
CA PRO A 6 -5.11 -9.55 -41.93
C PRO A 6 -5.49 -8.94 -40.58
N PHE A 7 -6.41 -7.97 -40.57
CA PHE A 7 -6.84 -7.28 -39.36
C PHE A 7 -7.67 -8.19 -38.43
N TYR A 8 -8.66 -8.89 -38.97
CA TYR A 8 -9.44 -9.85 -38.17
C TYR A 8 -8.62 -11.06 -37.74
N PHE A 9 -7.65 -11.49 -38.54
CA PHE A 9 -6.69 -12.52 -38.15
C PHE A 9 -5.85 -12.09 -36.94
N LEU A 10 -5.32 -10.86 -36.95
CA LEU A 10 -4.58 -10.30 -35.83
C LEU A 10 -5.42 -10.23 -34.54
N ILE A 11 -6.66 -9.74 -34.63
CA ILE A 11 -7.59 -9.68 -33.49
C ILE A 11 -7.82 -11.09 -32.92
N THR A 12 -8.10 -12.06 -33.80
CA THR A 12 -8.36 -13.44 -33.39
C THR A 12 -7.13 -14.06 -32.71
N LEU A 13 -5.94 -13.83 -33.27
CA LEU A 13 -4.67 -14.27 -32.68
C LEU A 13 -4.45 -13.67 -31.28
N LEU A 14 -4.69 -12.37 -31.10
CA LEU A 14 -4.55 -11.70 -29.81
C LEU A 14 -5.52 -12.26 -28.76
N ILE A 15 -6.78 -12.52 -29.15
CA ILE A 15 -7.78 -13.12 -28.25
C ILE A 15 -7.36 -14.55 -27.87
N ILE A 16 -6.97 -15.38 -28.84
CA ILE A 16 -6.56 -16.76 -28.58
C ILE A 16 -5.32 -16.79 -27.68
N ALA A 17 -4.31 -15.96 -27.97
CA ALA A 17 -3.11 -15.85 -27.14
C ALA A 17 -3.43 -15.34 -25.73
N GLY A 18 -4.29 -14.32 -25.61
CA GLY A 18 -4.72 -13.76 -24.33
C GLY A 18 -5.48 -14.77 -23.48
N VAL A 19 -6.47 -15.45 -24.05
CA VAL A 19 -7.23 -16.50 -23.37
C VAL A 19 -6.33 -17.68 -23.01
N GLY A 20 -5.46 -18.12 -23.92
CA GLY A 20 -4.53 -19.23 -23.68
C GLY A 20 -3.56 -18.94 -22.53
N LEU A 21 -2.98 -17.75 -22.49
CA LEU A 21 -2.11 -17.31 -21.38
C LEU A 21 -2.88 -17.22 -20.05
N SER A 22 -4.09 -16.68 -20.07
CA SER A 22 -4.92 -16.57 -18.86
C SER A 22 -5.34 -17.94 -18.34
N GLN A 23 -5.75 -18.86 -19.23
CA GLN A 23 -6.11 -20.24 -18.88
C GLN A 23 -4.90 -21.01 -18.33
N TYR A 24 -3.74 -20.89 -18.98
CA TYR A 24 -2.49 -21.48 -18.49
C TYR A 24 -2.13 -20.97 -17.09
N ARG A 25 -2.31 -19.66 -16.83
CA ARG A 25 -2.09 -19.08 -15.50
C ARG A 25 -3.05 -19.67 -14.46
N HIS A 26 -4.33 -19.80 -14.80
CA HIS A 26 -5.33 -20.41 -13.91
C HIS A 26 -5.02 -21.87 -13.61
N GLU A 27 -4.84 -22.70 -14.65
CA GLU A 27 -4.68 -24.15 -14.51
C GLU A 27 -3.33 -24.53 -13.90
N VAL A 28 -2.23 -23.87 -14.29
CA VAL A 28 -0.86 -24.24 -13.89
C VAL A 28 -0.38 -23.51 -12.64
N TYR A 29 -0.80 -22.26 -12.42
CA TYR A 29 -0.39 -21.48 -11.24
C TYR A 29 -1.50 -21.36 -10.18
N GLY A 30 -2.75 -21.72 -10.49
CA GLY A 30 -3.81 -21.87 -9.47
C GLY A 30 -4.40 -20.56 -9.01
N VAL A 31 -4.16 -19.50 -9.78
CA VAL A 31 -4.76 -18.19 -9.58
C VAL A 31 -6.26 -18.31 -9.88
N PRO A 32 -7.17 -18.02 -8.93
CA PRO A 32 -8.61 -18.08 -9.16
C PRO A 32 -9.08 -16.99 -10.14
N TRP A 33 -10.22 -17.20 -10.79
CA TRP A 33 -10.81 -16.19 -11.69
C TRP A 33 -11.45 -15.03 -10.93
N THR A 34 -11.96 -15.30 -9.74
CA THR A 34 -12.62 -14.31 -8.87
C THR A 34 -11.78 -14.03 -7.62
N PRO A 35 -11.72 -12.76 -7.19
CA PRO A 35 -11.14 -12.42 -5.90
C PRO A 35 -11.94 -13.04 -4.75
N GLY A 36 -11.28 -13.35 -3.64
CA GLY A 36 -11.92 -13.80 -2.39
C GLY A 36 -12.30 -15.28 -2.31
N GLU A 37 -11.99 -16.10 -3.33
CA GLU A 37 -12.35 -17.52 -3.30
C GLU A 37 -11.44 -18.36 -2.37
N GLN A 38 -10.21 -17.91 -2.04
CA GLN A 38 -9.26 -18.65 -1.19
C GLN A 38 -8.27 -17.76 -0.40
N ARG A 39 -7.70 -18.33 0.67
CA ARG A 39 -6.87 -17.71 1.73
C ARG A 39 -5.77 -16.77 1.19
N ALA A 40 -5.71 -15.54 1.72
CA ALA A 40 -4.70 -14.57 1.33
C ALA A 40 -3.28 -15.06 1.65
N LEU A 41 -2.40 -15.07 0.66
CA LEU A 41 -0.96 -15.10 0.87
C LEU A 41 -0.49 -13.66 1.01
N TRP A 42 0.05 -13.32 2.17
CA TRP A 42 0.68 -12.04 2.41
C TRP A 42 2.17 -12.14 2.07
N GLU A 43 2.62 -11.35 1.09
CA GLU A 43 4.03 -11.14 0.86
C GLU A 43 4.45 -9.88 1.62
N LEU A 44 5.33 -10.06 2.61
CA LEU A 44 5.88 -8.99 3.43
C LEU A 44 7.35 -8.78 3.09
N GLU A 45 7.72 -7.54 2.86
CA GLU A 45 9.10 -7.14 2.58
C GLU A 45 9.57 -6.17 3.65
N ALA A 46 10.64 -6.55 4.36
CA ALA A 46 11.38 -5.68 5.25
C ALA A 46 12.56 -5.06 4.50
N ARG A 47 12.58 -3.73 4.44
CA ARG A 47 13.64 -2.92 3.87
C ARG A 47 14.46 -2.31 5.00
N VAL A 48 15.70 -2.76 5.14
CA VAL A 48 16.67 -2.22 6.11
C VAL A 48 17.57 -1.22 5.40
N GLU A 49 17.67 -0.01 5.94
CA GLU A 49 18.48 1.08 5.41
C GLU A 49 19.45 1.57 6.49
N PHE A 50 20.72 1.77 6.14
CA PHE A 50 21.73 2.32 7.06
C PHE A 50 22.91 2.94 6.29
N ASP A 51 23.69 3.79 6.96
CA ASP A 51 24.92 4.38 6.43
C ASP A 51 26.14 3.60 6.94
N ALA A 52 26.84 2.90 6.05
CA ALA A 52 28.08 2.19 6.38
C ALA A 52 29.27 3.14 6.44
N ILE A 53 30.18 2.89 7.40
CA ILE A 53 31.30 3.79 7.72
C ILE A 53 32.67 3.29 7.23
N GLY A 54 32.72 2.28 6.34
CA GLY A 54 33.97 1.69 5.84
C GLY A 54 34.58 0.61 6.72
N GLU A 55 33.84 0.12 7.72
CA GLU A 55 34.22 -0.99 8.57
C GLU A 55 33.44 -2.27 8.20
N PRO A 56 33.82 -3.45 8.71
CA PRO A 56 33.01 -4.65 8.59
C PRO A 56 31.60 -4.42 9.14
N VAL A 57 30.60 -4.72 8.33
CA VAL A 57 29.20 -4.53 8.68
C VAL A 57 28.58 -5.86 9.05
N LYS A 58 27.88 -5.90 10.18
CA LYS A 58 26.97 -6.99 10.55
C LYS A 58 25.60 -6.42 10.88
N VAL A 59 24.59 -6.85 10.13
CA VAL A 59 23.19 -6.50 10.36
C VAL A 59 22.46 -7.75 10.82
N SER A 60 21.73 -7.68 11.92
CA SER A 60 20.92 -8.79 12.46
C SER A 60 19.50 -8.28 12.69
N MET A 61 18.53 -8.81 11.96
CA MET A 61 17.12 -8.42 12.06
C MET A 61 16.28 -9.60 12.52
N ALA A 62 15.27 -9.34 13.37
CA ALA A 62 14.28 -10.36 13.69
C ALA A 62 13.53 -10.79 12.41
N ALA A 63 13.33 -12.10 12.25
CA ALA A 63 12.58 -12.69 11.15
C ALA A 63 11.33 -13.39 11.71
N PRO A 64 10.17 -13.26 11.06
CA PRO A 64 8.96 -13.92 11.52
C PRO A 64 9.02 -15.42 11.23
N GLU A 65 8.24 -16.15 12.01
CA GLU A 65 8.02 -17.59 11.87
C GLU A 65 6.51 -17.87 11.84
N THR A 66 6.15 -19.13 11.61
CA THR A 66 4.76 -19.60 11.68
C THR A 66 4.15 -19.21 13.03
N GLN A 67 2.93 -18.67 13.00
CA GLN A 67 2.24 -18.12 14.17
C GLN A 67 0.74 -18.39 14.10
N GLN A 68 0.03 -18.06 15.17
CA GLN A 68 -1.43 -18.15 15.18
C GLN A 68 -2.04 -17.41 13.98
N GLY A 69 -2.79 -18.13 13.14
CA GLY A 69 -3.46 -17.61 11.95
C GLY A 69 -2.58 -17.48 10.71
N PHE A 70 -1.27 -17.75 10.78
CA PHE A 70 -0.36 -17.60 9.64
C PHE A 70 0.70 -18.69 9.56
N THR A 71 0.79 -19.35 8.41
CA THR A 71 1.82 -20.34 8.11
C THR A 71 2.90 -19.74 7.22
N LEU A 72 4.17 -19.83 7.64
CA LEU A 72 5.30 -19.41 6.82
C LEU A 72 5.48 -20.39 5.64
N ILE A 73 5.34 -19.86 4.43
CA ILE A 73 5.46 -20.63 3.18
C ILE A 73 6.89 -20.57 2.66
N ASP A 74 7.40 -19.36 2.48
CA ASP A 74 8.70 -19.11 1.88
C ASP A 74 9.35 -17.85 2.49
N GLU A 75 10.68 -17.77 2.38
CA GLU A 75 11.46 -16.61 2.75
C GLU A 75 12.70 -16.49 1.88
N SER A 76 13.06 -15.25 1.57
CA SER A 76 14.24 -14.96 0.77
C SER A 76 14.86 -13.63 1.16
N THR A 77 16.11 -13.43 0.74
CA THR A 77 16.79 -12.14 0.91
C THR A 77 17.32 -11.67 -0.43
N SER A 78 17.36 -10.36 -0.62
CA SER A 78 17.92 -9.73 -1.82
C SER A 78 18.91 -8.66 -1.39
N SER A 79 20.19 -9.04 -1.33
CA SER A 79 21.28 -8.18 -0.83
C SER A 79 22.57 -8.42 -1.62
N PRO A 80 22.77 -7.73 -2.77
CA PRO A 80 23.96 -7.91 -3.59
C PRO A 80 25.25 -7.66 -2.80
N GLY A 81 26.18 -8.62 -2.81
CA GLY A 81 27.50 -8.48 -2.18
C GLY A 81 27.57 -8.79 -0.68
N TYR A 82 26.44 -9.09 -0.03
CA TYR A 82 26.41 -9.50 1.37
C TYR A 82 26.37 -11.03 1.51
N GLY A 83 27.07 -11.57 2.51
CA GLY A 83 26.86 -12.92 3.00
C GLY A 83 25.60 -12.95 3.86
N VAL A 84 24.71 -13.91 3.60
CA VAL A 84 23.41 -14.03 4.30
C VAL A 84 23.33 -15.35 5.05
N ALA A 85 22.80 -15.29 6.28
CA ALA A 85 22.43 -16.45 7.05
C ALA A 85 21.07 -16.23 7.74
N LEU A 86 20.21 -17.26 7.71
CA LEU A 86 19.03 -17.34 8.57
C LEU A 86 19.40 -18.21 9.75
N ILE A 87 19.31 -17.65 10.96
CA ILE A 87 19.77 -18.29 12.18
C ILE A 87 18.62 -18.38 13.16
N ASP A 88 18.35 -19.58 13.64
CA ASP A 88 17.45 -19.82 14.77
C ASP A 88 18.27 -19.74 16.05
N THR A 89 17.97 -18.75 16.89
CA THR A 89 18.59 -18.59 18.21
C THR A 89 17.56 -18.83 19.32
N ASP A 90 18.01 -18.99 20.56
CA ASP A 90 17.11 -19.05 21.72
C ASP A 90 16.22 -17.79 21.81
N ASN A 91 16.77 -16.66 21.35
CA ASN A 91 16.14 -15.34 21.25
C ASN A 91 15.26 -15.16 20.00
N GLY A 92 15.05 -16.23 19.23
CA GLY A 92 14.17 -16.28 18.07
C GLY A 92 14.92 -16.31 16.76
N ARG A 93 14.15 -16.38 15.69
CA ARG A 93 14.65 -16.45 14.32
C ARG A 93 15.15 -15.09 13.83
N ARG A 94 16.32 -15.06 13.20
CA ARG A 94 16.96 -13.82 12.72
C ARG A 94 17.55 -13.98 11.32
N ALA A 95 17.44 -12.92 10.53
CA ALA A 95 18.16 -12.76 9.28
C ALA A 95 19.43 -11.93 9.54
N GLU A 96 20.59 -12.51 9.22
CA GLU A 96 21.88 -11.87 9.37
C GLU A 96 22.52 -11.58 8.02
N TRP A 97 22.98 -10.34 7.83
CA TRP A 97 23.79 -9.93 6.69
C TRP A 97 25.18 -9.53 7.18
N SER A 98 26.21 -9.96 6.45
CA SER A 98 27.59 -9.62 6.75
C SER A 98 28.38 -9.26 5.50
N ILE A 99 29.23 -8.25 5.60
CA ILE A 99 30.20 -7.86 4.55
C ILE A 99 31.45 -7.30 5.21
N ARG A 100 32.62 -7.53 4.60
CA ARG A 100 33.90 -7.08 5.15
C ARG A 100 34.13 -5.58 5.06
N GLU A 101 33.57 -4.94 4.05
CA GLU A 101 33.74 -3.51 3.80
C GLU A 101 32.53 -2.99 3.02
N ALA A 102 31.90 -1.95 3.55
CA ALA A 102 30.84 -1.22 2.88
C ALA A 102 30.94 0.27 3.24
N ILE A 103 30.68 1.15 2.27
CA ILE A 103 30.77 2.60 2.45
C ILE A 103 29.51 3.26 1.91
N GLY A 104 29.00 4.23 2.66
CA GLY A 104 27.83 5.01 2.25
C GLY A 104 26.54 4.25 2.45
N LYS A 105 25.49 4.69 1.76
CA LYS A 105 24.13 4.22 1.96
C LYS A 105 23.95 2.77 1.51
N GLN A 106 23.54 1.90 2.42
CA GLN A 106 23.28 0.48 2.19
C GLN A 106 21.79 0.19 2.35
N ILE A 107 21.28 -0.71 1.51
CA ILE A 107 19.88 -1.15 1.55
C ILE A 107 19.86 -2.67 1.43
N LEU A 108 19.20 -3.33 2.38
CA LEU A 108 19.04 -4.78 2.43
C LEU A 108 17.55 -5.11 2.41
N TYR A 109 17.19 -6.19 1.73
CA TYR A 109 15.81 -6.66 1.64
C TYR A 109 15.68 -8.07 2.18
N TYR A 110 14.68 -8.26 3.04
CA TYR A 110 14.19 -9.56 3.49
C TYR A 110 12.72 -9.69 3.09
N LYS A 111 12.39 -10.78 2.41
CA LYS A 111 11.05 -11.09 1.94
C LYS A 111 10.55 -12.35 2.62
N THR A 112 9.28 -12.37 2.99
CA THR A 112 8.62 -13.54 3.58
C THR A 112 7.20 -13.64 3.08
N GLN A 113 6.73 -14.87 2.90
CA GLN A 113 5.39 -15.18 2.43
C GLN A 113 4.62 -15.93 3.52
N MET A 114 3.54 -15.33 3.98
CA MET A 114 2.71 -15.81 5.08
C MET A 114 1.31 -16.14 4.58
N LEU A 115 0.95 -17.42 4.60
CA LEU A 115 -0.39 -17.88 4.22
C LEU A 115 -1.34 -17.73 5.42
N VAL A 116 -2.49 -17.07 5.22
CA VAL A 116 -3.56 -17.06 6.23
C VAL A 116 -4.04 -18.51 6.46
N ASP A 117 -3.85 -19.01 7.67
CA ASP A 117 -4.14 -20.39 8.03
C ASP A 117 -4.62 -20.50 9.49
N ASP A 118 -5.93 -20.61 9.68
CA ASP A 118 -6.56 -20.76 11.00
C ASP A 118 -6.16 -22.05 11.72
N GLN A 119 -5.55 -23.00 11.00
CA GLN A 119 -5.08 -24.28 11.54
C GLN A 119 -3.55 -24.35 11.58
N ALA A 120 -2.87 -23.20 11.45
CA ALA A 120 -1.42 -23.12 11.54
C ALA A 120 -0.93 -23.80 12.83
N GLN A 121 0.02 -24.72 12.68
CA GLN A 121 0.72 -25.30 13.82
C GLN A 121 1.90 -24.39 14.16
N TYR A 122 1.83 -23.74 15.32
CA TYR A 122 2.86 -22.83 15.80
C TYR A 122 3.34 -23.25 17.19
N ASP A 123 4.54 -22.79 17.54
CA ASP A 123 5.15 -23.11 18.82
C ASP A 123 4.50 -22.29 19.95
N LEU A 124 3.98 -22.98 20.95
CA LEU A 124 3.38 -22.43 22.18
C LEU A 124 4.32 -22.64 23.37
N SER A 125 5.63 -22.57 23.14
CA SER A 125 6.63 -22.77 24.18
C SER A 125 6.39 -21.82 25.37
N PRO A 126 6.27 -22.38 26.60
CA PRO A 126 6.23 -21.59 27.81
C PRO A 126 7.47 -20.69 27.93
N PRO A 127 7.36 -19.52 28.61
CA PRO A 127 8.52 -18.71 28.92
C PRO A 127 9.57 -19.52 29.68
N THR A 128 10.82 -19.42 29.26
CA THR A 128 11.97 -20.04 29.91
C THR A 128 12.87 -18.98 30.54
N GLY A 129 13.42 -19.26 31.71
CA GLY A 129 14.31 -18.35 32.44
C GLY A 129 13.56 -17.44 33.42
N ASP A 130 14.29 -16.56 34.09
CA ASP A 130 13.71 -15.57 35.01
C ASP A 130 13.11 -14.38 34.25
N THR A 131 12.23 -13.62 34.92
CA THR A 131 11.71 -12.37 34.36
C THR A 131 12.82 -11.32 34.21
N ILE A 132 12.59 -10.32 33.35
CA ILE A 132 13.58 -9.30 33.03
C ILE A 132 13.98 -8.55 34.32
N ALA A 133 15.27 -8.49 34.61
CA ALA A 133 15.77 -7.72 35.75
C ALA A 133 15.45 -6.23 35.55
N VAL A 134 14.55 -5.70 36.38
CA VAL A 134 14.10 -4.31 36.30
C VAL A 134 14.96 -3.44 37.21
N SER A 135 15.64 -2.45 36.62
CA SER A 135 16.37 -1.42 37.37
C SER A 135 15.62 -0.09 37.25
N LEU A 136 14.98 0.34 38.35
CA LEU A 136 14.31 1.64 38.46
C LEU A 136 15.06 2.52 39.47
N ASP A 137 15.01 3.84 39.27
CA ASP A 137 15.46 4.76 40.32
C ASP A 137 14.47 4.79 41.51
N ASN A 138 14.88 5.36 42.65
CA ASN A 138 14.03 5.36 43.86
C ASN A 138 12.64 6.02 43.65
N PRO A 139 12.53 7.18 42.97
CA PRO A 139 11.22 7.76 42.63
C PRO A 139 10.36 6.84 41.76
N GLN A 140 10.92 6.28 40.69
CA GLN A 140 10.22 5.35 39.79
C GLN A 140 9.78 4.08 40.51
N GLN A 141 10.60 3.55 41.41
CA GLN A 141 10.27 2.36 42.18
C GLN A 141 9.08 2.62 43.11
N THR A 142 9.00 3.80 43.71
CA THR A 142 7.86 4.21 44.54
C THR A 142 6.58 4.33 43.71
N ALA A 143 6.66 4.98 42.54
CA ALA A 143 5.53 5.08 41.62
C ALA A 143 5.08 3.71 41.08
N ALA A 144 6.02 2.85 40.70
CA ALA A 144 5.76 1.48 40.25
C ALA A 144 5.02 0.67 41.32
N THR A 145 5.49 0.74 42.57
CA THR A 145 4.85 0.04 43.70
C THR A 145 3.42 0.52 43.91
N ALA A 146 3.17 1.84 43.85
CA ALA A 146 1.83 2.39 44.01
C ALA A 146 0.86 1.97 42.89
N LEU A 147 1.32 1.96 41.63
CA LEU A 147 0.53 1.50 40.48
C LEU A 147 0.18 0.01 40.60
N LEU A 148 1.17 -0.81 40.99
CA LEU A 148 1.00 -2.25 41.20
C LEU A 148 0.02 -2.52 42.35
N GLU A 149 0.14 -1.85 43.49
CA GLU A 149 -0.80 -2.03 44.61
C GLU A 149 -2.25 -1.70 44.21
N GLN A 150 -2.44 -0.64 43.42
CA GLN A 150 -3.77 -0.29 42.94
C GLN A 150 -4.30 -1.30 41.93
N ALA A 151 -3.47 -1.76 40.99
CA ALA A 151 -3.85 -2.74 39.99
C ALA A 151 -4.18 -4.10 40.62
N ARG A 152 -3.38 -4.56 41.61
CA ARG A 152 -3.61 -5.81 42.34
C ARG A 152 -4.95 -5.84 43.07
N LYS A 153 -5.41 -4.70 43.63
CA LYS A 153 -6.72 -4.62 44.29
C LYS A 153 -7.90 -4.80 43.34
N LEU A 154 -7.69 -4.54 42.05
CA LEU A 154 -8.72 -4.52 41.02
C LEU A 154 -8.59 -5.67 40.01
N SER A 155 -7.66 -6.60 40.22
CA SER A 155 -7.38 -7.73 39.33
C SER A 155 -7.43 -9.07 40.05
N SER A 156 -7.64 -10.14 39.28
CA SER A 156 -7.72 -11.53 39.79
C SER A 156 -6.68 -12.47 39.18
N ASP A 157 -6.07 -12.09 38.06
CA ASP A 157 -5.12 -12.90 37.29
C ASP A 157 -4.16 -11.98 36.51
N ASN A 158 -3.19 -12.57 35.81
CA ASN A 158 -2.17 -11.84 35.05
C ASN A 158 -2.81 -10.93 33.98
N LEU A 159 -3.86 -11.40 33.30
CA LEU A 159 -4.48 -10.69 32.18
C LEU A 159 -5.28 -9.46 32.66
N THR A 160 -6.06 -9.63 33.71
CA THR A 160 -6.80 -8.54 34.37
C THR A 160 -5.86 -7.54 35.02
N LEU A 161 -4.74 -7.99 35.60
CA LEU A 161 -3.70 -7.10 36.12
C LEU A 161 -3.11 -6.23 35.01
N THR A 162 -2.75 -6.83 33.87
CA THR A 162 -2.25 -6.10 32.70
C THR A 162 -3.26 -5.05 32.23
N ARG A 163 -4.55 -5.41 32.13
CA ARG A 163 -5.60 -4.49 31.72
C ARG A 163 -5.76 -3.31 32.67
N GLU A 164 -5.72 -3.55 33.98
CA GLU A 164 -5.80 -2.48 34.99
C GLU A 164 -4.56 -1.58 34.98
N LEU A 165 -3.37 -2.13 34.72
CA LEU A 165 -2.16 -1.32 34.51
C LEU A 165 -2.28 -0.43 33.27
N ILE A 166 -2.74 -0.96 32.14
CA ILE A 166 -2.93 -0.18 30.91
C ILE A 166 -3.92 0.97 31.13
N LYS A 167 -5.04 0.72 31.81
CA LYS A 167 -6.01 1.78 32.17
C LYS A 167 -5.37 2.89 33.00
N GLN A 168 -4.52 2.52 33.97
CA GLN A 168 -3.82 3.51 34.80
C GLN A 168 -2.82 4.35 34.02
N PHE A 169 -2.18 3.78 32.98
CA PHE A 169 -1.31 4.54 32.07
C PHE A 169 -2.07 5.45 31.09
N ASP A 170 -3.34 5.16 30.84
CA ASP A 170 -4.20 6.00 30.00
C ASP A 170 -4.79 7.21 30.76
N ASP A 171 -4.91 7.10 32.08
CA ASP A 171 -5.34 8.20 32.94
C ASP A 171 -4.27 9.30 33.03
N LYS A 172 -4.54 10.41 32.33
CA LYS A 172 -3.68 11.61 32.32
C LYS A 172 -3.54 12.29 33.69
N GLN A 173 -4.41 12.01 34.65
CA GLN A 173 -4.32 12.55 36.01
C GLN A 173 -3.41 11.72 36.91
N ASN A 174 -3.01 10.53 36.48
CA ASN A 174 -2.17 9.63 37.25
C ASN A 174 -0.70 10.09 37.21
N GLN A 175 -0.26 10.73 38.31
CA GLN A 175 1.10 11.25 38.46
C GLN A 175 2.15 10.13 38.48
N ASN A 176 1.83 8.96 39.04
CA ASN A 176 2.75 7.82 39.11
C ASN A 176 3.00 7.24 37.71
N ALA A 177 1.94 7.10 36.90
CA ALA A 177 2.06 6.67 35.51
C ALA A 177 2.90 7.68 34.70
N SER A 178 2.63 8.97 34.86
CA SER A 178 3.36 10.04 34.18
C SER A 178 4.86 10.02 34.52
N LEU A 179 5.22 9.72 35.78
CA LEU A 179 6.61 9.64 36.22
C LEU A 179 7.39 8.53 35.49
N LEU A 180 6.78 7.37 35.30
CA LEU A 180 7.40 6.26 34.56
C LEU A 180 7.55 6.60 33.06
N LEU A 181 6.52 7.22 32.48
CA LEU A 181 6.49 7.57 31.05
C LEU A 181 7.47 8.69 30.66
N ASN A 182 8.06 9.40 31.61
CA ASN A 182 9.10 10.40 31.31
C ASN A 182 10.39 9.76 30.78
N ASN A 183 10.71 8.54 31.24
CA ASN A 183 11.98 7.87 30.94
C ASN A 183 11.79 6.56 30.17
N LEU A 184 10.61 5.94 30.25
CA LEU A 184 10.31 4.67 29.62
C LEU A 184 9.20 4.84 28.56
N SER A 185 9.28 4.05 27.50
CA SER A 185 8.12 3.88 26.61
C SER A 185 6.97 3.21 27.38
N ARG A 186 5.72 3.43 26.96
CA ARG A 186 4.54 2.88 27.65
C ARG A 186 4.61 1.35 27.75
N GLU A 187 5.03 0.70 26.68
CA GLU A 187 5.13 -0.75 26.55
C GLU A 187 6.23 -1.30 27.44
N SER A 188 7.38 -0.60 27.47
CA SER A 188 8.49 -0.94 28.37
C SER A 188 8.08 -0.78 29.83
N ALA A 189 7.34 0.27 30.17
CA ALA A 189 6.84 0.48 31.53
C ALA A 189 5.88 -0.64 31.96
N ILE A 190 4.94 -1.03 31.09
CA ILE A 190 4.00 -2.14 31.36
C ILE A 190 4.77 -3.45 31.58
N VAL A 191 5.68 -3.81 30.67
CA VAL A 191 6.49 -5.04 30.78
C VAL A 191 7.34 -5.03 32.05
N ASN A 192 7.95 -3.89 32.40
CA ASN A 192 8.72 -3.75 33.64
C ASN A 192 7.83 -3.95 34.89
N LEU A 193 6.63 -3.37 34.93
CA LEU A 193 5.71 -3.57 36.07
C LEU A 193 5.28 -5.02 36.20
N LEU A 194 4.95 -5.69 35.09
CA LEU A 194 4.62 -7.11 35.10
C LEU A 194 5.81 -7.98 35.54
N SER A 195 7.03 -7.62 35.11
CA SER A 195 8.24 -8.31 35.52
C SER A 195 8.50 -8.22 37.03
N LEU A 196 8.19 -7.08 37.66
CA LEU A 196 8.27 -6.90 39.13
C LEU A 196 7.30 -7.81 39.90
N GLU A 197 6.21 -8.26 39.27
CA GLU A 197 5.27 -9.24 39.82
C GLU A 197 5.67 -10.69 39.49
N GLY A 198 6.81 -10.91 38.84
CA GLY A 198 7.22 -12.23 38.35
C GLY A 198 6.38 -12.73 37.17
N ILE A 199 5.68 -11.85 36.46
CA ILE A 199 4.89 -12.19 35.28
C ILE A 199 5.76 -12.03 34.04
N HIS A 200 5.85 -13.10 33.23
CA HIS A 200 6.54 -13.04 31.95
C HIS A 200 5.74 -12.19 30.96
N ALA A 201 6.34 -11.09 30.55
CA ALA A 201 5.82 -10.19 29.53
C ALA A 201 6.96 -9.74 28.60
N ARG A 202 6.61 -9.43 27.36
CA ARG A 202 7.56 -8.95 26.35
C ARG A 202 6.93 -7.94 25.41
N VAL A 203 7.76 -7.05 24.86
CA VAL A 203 7.34 -6.13 23.81
C VAL A 203 7.55 -6.81 22.46
N VAL A 204 6.49 -6.94 21.68
CA VAL A 204 6.52 -7.49 20.32
C VAL A 204 6.03 -6.45 19.33
N GLY A 205 6.35 -6.67 18.06
CA GLY A 205 6.10 -5.75 16.97
C GLY A 205 4.93 -6.21 16.12
N GLY A 206 3.87 -5.42 16.08
CA GLY A 206 2.73 -5.62 15.20
C GLY A 206 2.91 -4.97 13.82
N LEU A 207 2.43 -5.66 12.79
CA LEU A 207 2.23 -5.14 11.45
C LEU A 207 0.77 -5.32 11.06
N THR A 208 0.08 -4.22 10.77
CA THR A 208 -1.24 -4.24 10.14
C THR A 208 -1.08 -4.69 8.69
N LEU A 209 -1.85 -5.70 8.29
CA LEU A 209 -1.89 -6.31 6.97
C LEU A 209 -2.98 -5.62 6.14
N GLU A 210 -2.55 -4.84 5.16
CA GLU A 210 -3.44 -4.17 4.22
C GLU A 210 -2.78 -4.16 2.84
N ASP A 211 -3.52 -4.54 1.79
CA ASP A 211 -2.96 -4.68 0.44
C ASP A 211 -2.42 -3.33 -0.09
N GLY A 212 -1.18 -3.34 -0.57
CA GLY A 212 -0.55 -2.20 -1.23
C GLY A 212 0.01 -1.14 -0.27
N ARG A 213 0.06 -1.41 1.04
CA ARG A 213 0.77 -0.54 1.99
C ARG A 213 2.27 -0.58 1.81
N ARG A 214 2.90 0.60 1.97
CA ARG A 214 4.34 0.81 1.76
C ARG A 214 4.94 1.60 2.91
N ARG A 215 6.20 1.31 3.22
CA ARG A 215 7.01 2.02 4.24
C ARG A 215 6.32 2.14 5.60
N GLN A 216 5.58 1.09 5.98
CA GLN A 216 4.97 0.99 7.29
C GLN A 216 6.04 0.77 8.36
N SER A 217 5.90 1.42 9.51
CA SER A 217 6.65 1.09 10.72
C SER A 217 5.89 0.03 11.52
N ILE A 218 6.63 -0.80 12.23
CA ILE A 218 6.06 -1.67 13.26
C ILE A 218 5.52 -0.80 14.41
N PHE A 219 4.36 -1.17 14.95
CA PHE A 219 3.86 -0.60 16.19
C PHE A 219 4.07 -1.62 17.34
N PRO A 220 4.40 -1.15 18.55
CA PRO A 220 4.68 -2.06 19.65
C PRO A 220 3.38 -2.59 20.27
N LEU A 221 3.40 -3.87 20.63
CA LEU A 221 2.37 -4.60 21.35
C LEU A 221 3.01 -5.23 22.59
N VAL A 222 2.19 -5.51 23.60
CA VAL A 222 2.63 -6.21 24.81
C VAL A 222 2.06 -7.62 24.79
N GLU A 223 2.92 -8.61 24.93
CA GLU A 223 2.52 -10.01 25.02
C GLU A 223 2.78 -10.52 26.43
N VAL A 224 1.76 -11.14 27.04
CA VAL A 224 1.76 -11.55 28.46
C VAL A 224 1.45 -13.03 28.57
N TRP A 225 2.20 -13.73 29.43
CA TRP A 225 1.93 -15.14 29.72
C TRP A 225 0.76 -15.29 30.71
N SER A 226 -0.33 -15.89 30.23
CA SER A 226 -1.52 -16.17 31.05
C SER A 226 -1.34 -17.33 32.04
N GLY A 227 -0.32 -18.17 31.84
CA GLY A 227 -0.15 -19.47 32.51
C GLY A 227 -0.27 -20.64 31.56
N GLU A 228 -1.11 -20.51 30.53
CA GLU A 228 -1.33 -21.55 29.50
C GLU A 228 -0.84 -21.11 28.11
N LYS A 229 -1.05 -19.84 27.77
CA LYS A 229 -0.72 -19.26 26.46
C LYS A 229 -0.26 -17.82 26.57
N TRP A 230 0.47 -17.36 25.55
CA TRP A 230 0.76 -15.95 25.33
C TRP A 230 -0.50 -15.22 24.86
N GLN A 231 -0.76 -14.06 25.46
CA GLN A 231 -1.90 -13.20 25.14
C GLN A 231 -1.42 -11.80 24.77
N LEU A 232 -1.86 -11.30 23.62
CA LEU A 232 -1.52 -9.96 23.12
C LEU A 232 -2.42 -8.90 23.72
N PHE A 233 -1.83 -7.74 24.02
CA PHE A 233 -2.51 -6.54 24.45
C PHE A 233 -2.03 -5.34 23.63
N ASN A 234 -2.98 -4.50 23.25
CA ASN A 234 -2.67 -3.17 22.77
C ASN A 234 -2.34 -2.27 23.97
N PRO A 235 -1.10 -1.74 24.07
CA PRO A 235 -0.66 -0.93 25.21
C PRO A 235 -1.38 0.42 25.31
N VAL A 236 -2.02 0.88 24.24
CA VAL A 236 -2.74 2.16 24.22
C VAL A 236 -4.21 1.94 24.54
N THR A 237 -4.89 1.03 23.84
CA THR A 237 -6.34 0.83 24.00
C THR A 237 -6.71 -0.15 25.12
N GLY A 238 -5.78 -1.02 25.53
CA GLY A 238 -6.05 -2.11 26.46
C GLY A 238 -6.88 -3.25 25.87
N GLU A 239 -7.11 -3.24 24.56
CA GLU A 239 -7.75 -4.35 23.85
C GLU A 239 -6.90 -5.61 23.95
N GLU A 240 -7.57 -6.71 24.28
CA GLU A 240 -6.98 -8.02 24.46
C GLU A 240 -7.22 -8.89 23.23
N GLY A 241 -6.20 -9.65 22.85
CA GLY A 241 -6.25 -10.56 21.70
C GLY A 241 -5.51 -10.02 20.49
N LYS A 242 -5.24 -10.93 19.55
CA LYS A 242 -4.63 -10.62 18.26
C LYS A 242 -5.73 -10.18 17.28
N PRO A 243 -5.69 -8.96 16.75
CA PRO A 243 -6.59 -8.57 15.66
C PRO A 243 -6.35 -9.46 14.42
N GLU A 244 -7.42 -9.76 13.65
CA GLU A 244 -7.33 -10.62 12.46
C GLU A 244 -6.39 -10.05 11.38
N ASP A 245 -6.29 -8.72 11.32
CA ASP A 245 -5.49 -7.96 10.36
C ASP A 245 -4.08 -7.62 10.87
N VAL A 246 -3.65 -8.16 12.02
CA VAL A 246 -2.32 -7.86 12.58
C VAL A 246 -1.45 -9.10 12.63
N MET A 247 -0.24 -8.98 12.11
CA MET A 247 0.81 -10.00 12.20
C MET A 247 1.87 -9.57 13.21
N VAL A 248 2.35 -10.49 14.05
CA VAL A 248 3.50 -10.25 14.92
C VAL A 248 4.78 -10.56 14.15
N TRP A 249 5.70 -9.59 14.06
CA TRP A 249 6.96 -9.75 13.34
C TRP A 249 8.05 -10.41 14.18
N ASN A 250 8.32 -9.90 15.38
CA ASN A 250 9.27 -10.49 16.34
C ASN A 250 8.53 -11.19 17.48
N GLN A 251 8.48 -12.51 17.44
CA GLN A 251 7.75 -13.26 18.47
C GLN A 251 8.47 -13.24 19.82
N LYS A 252 9.80 -13.39 19.87
CA LYS A 252 10.53 -13.53 21.14
C LYS A 252 10.94 -12.23 21.85
N GLY A 253 10.47 -11.07 21.40
CA GLY A 253 10.60 -9.80 22.13
C GLY A 253 12.01 -9.20 22.25
N HIS A 254 12.97 -9.69 21.46
CA HIS A 254 14.31 -9.10 21.36
C HIS A 254 14.39 -7.99 20.30
N SER A 255 15.54 -7.30 20.25
CA SER A 255 15.81 -6.18 19.33
C SER A 255 15.39 -6.51 17.90
N MET A 256 14.60 -5.61 17.32
CA MET A 256 14.10 -5.70 15.95
C MET A 256 15.21 -5.66 14.91
N LEU A 257 16.21 -4.80 15.13
CA LEU A 257 17.29 -4.53 14.21
C LEU A 257 18.54 -4.12 14.98
N ASP A 258 19.62 -4.88 14.82
CA ASP A 258 20.94 -4.55 15.35
C ASP A 258 21.90 -4.35 14.16
N VAL A 259 22.59 -3.21 14.14
CA VAL A 259 23.56 -2.87 13.10
C VAL A 259 24.90 -2.54 13.74
N ILE A 260 25.92 -3.29 13.33
CA ILE A 260 27.33 -3.07 13.68
C ILE A 260 28.04 -2.58 12.41
N GLY A 261 28.92 -1.58 12.53
CA GLY A 261 29.64 -1.01 11.39
C GLY A 261 28.82 -0.03 10.54
N GLY A 262 27.67 0.42 11.05
CA GLY A 262 26.79 1.38 10.38
C GLY A 262 26.08 2.31 11.36
N ARG A 263 25.54 3.42 10.85
CA ARG A 263 24.76 4.42 11.60
C ARG A 263 23.45 4.72 10.89
N ASN A 264 22.54 5.45 11.57
CA ASN A 264 21.24 5.86 11.03
C ASN A 264 20.42 4.68 10.49
N SER A 265 20.43 3.57 11.21
CA SER A 265 19.71 2.36 10.80
C SER A 265 18.19 2.52 10.98
N ASN A 266 17.44 2.07 9.98
CA ASN A 266 15.99 2.02 10.01
C ASN A 266 15.48 0.78 9.29
N VAL A 267 14.31 0.29 9.70
CA VAL A 267 13.57 -0.78 9.03
C VAL A 267 12.18 -0.29 8.66
N SER A 268 11.75 -0.58 7.44
CA SER A 268 10.42 -0.24 6.95
C SER A 268 9.81 -1.43 6.22
N PHE A 269 8.48 -1.55 6.26
CA PHE A 269 7.77 -2.71 5.76
C PHE A 269 6.86 -2.36 4.59
N SER A 270 6.83 -3.22 3.59
CA SER A 270 5.89 -3.17 2.47
C SER A 270 5.11 -4.47 2.41
N ILE A 271 3.80 -4.38 2.17
CA ILE A 271 2.88 -5.51 2.30
C ILE A 271 2.00 -5.56 1.05
N ILE A 272 1.86 -6.76 0.48
CA ILE A 272 0.98 -7.01 -0.66
C ILE A 272 0.23 -8.32 -0.46
N ALA A 273 -1.07 -8.30 -0.74
CA ALA A 273 -1.88 -9.51 -0.75
C ALA A 273 -1.82 -10.18 -2.12
N GLN A 274 -1.75 -11.51 -2.10
CA GLN A 274 -1.89 -12.36 -3.27
C GLN A 274 -3.00 -13.40 -3.02
N ASP A 275 -3.87 -13.56 -4.01
CA ASP A 275 -4.93 -14.56 -3.99
C ASP A 275 -4.40 -15.86 -4.63
N ILE A 276 -3.96 -16.81 -3.80
CA ILE A 276 -3.50 -18.14 -4.25
C ILE A 276 -4.25 -19.28 -3.56
N THR A 277 -4.24 -20.45 -4.20
CA THR A 277 -4.83 -21.68 -3.67
C THR A 277 -3.93 -22.31 -2.58
N PRO A 278 -4.43 -22.72 -1.39
CA PRO A 278 -3.62 -23.32 -0.32
C PRO A 278 -2.88 -24.58 -0.75
N GLN A 279 -3.47 -25.42 -1.62
CA GLN A 279 -2.83 -26.63 -2.13
C GLN A 279 -1.57 -26.30 -2.93
N ARG A 280 -1.54 -25.13 -3.59
CA ARG A 280 -0.36 -24.68 -4.34
C ARG A 280 0.66 -23.94 -3.49
N ALA A 281 0.22 -23.15 -2.50
CA ALA A 281 1.12 -22.55 -1.50
C ALA A 281 2.00 -23.62 -0.84
N THR A 282 1.42 -24.78 -0.49
CA THR A 282 2.18 -25.90 0.07
C THR A 282 3.02 -26.64 -0.98
N SER A 283 2.58 -26.69 -2.25
CA SER A 283 3.33 -27.35 -3.33
C SER A 283 4.51 -26.52 -3.86
N GLU A 284 4.50 -25.19 -3.70
CA GLU A 284 5.62 -24.31 -4.11
C GLU A 284 6.86 -24.51 -3.25
N LYS A 285 6.74 -24.98 -2.00
CA LYS A 285 7.89 -25.51 -1.22
C LYS A 285 8.70 -26.58 -1.97
N VAL A 286 8.09 -27.25 -2.96
CA VAL A 286 8.68 -28.38 -3.69
C VAL A 286 9.18 -27.97 -5.10
N LYS A 287 8.92 -26.74 -5.57
CA LYS A 287 9.23 -26.31 -6.95
C LYS A 287 9.97 -24.97 -7.04
N ALA A 288 10.65 -24.54 -5.98
CA ALA A 288 11.42 -23.29 -5.95
C ALA A 288 12.74 -23.33 -6.75
N GLU A 289 12.96 -24.30 -7.65
CA GLU A 289 14.27 -24.48 -8.29
C GLU A 289 14.32 -24.39 -9.81
N ASP A 290 13.21 -24.22 -10.54
CA ASP A 290 13.36 -24.13 -12.00
C ASP A 290 12.23 -23.33 -12.67
N LEU A 291 12.63 -22.25 -13.33
CA LEU A 291 11.86 -21.40 -14.26
C LEU A 291 10.97 -20.31 -13.63
N LEU A 292 11.57 -19.13 -13.36
CA LEU A 292 11.16 -17.82 -13.92
C LEU A 292 11.84 -16.63 -13.20
N ASN A 293 13.11 -16.38 -13.51
CA ASN A 293 13.81 -15.11 -13.20
C ASN A 293 13.29 -13.89 -14.02
N PHE A 294 12.04 -13.94 -14.51
CA PHE A 294 11.36 -12.89 -15.29
C PHE A 294 9.89 -12.73 -14.86
N SER A 295 9.58 -12.99 -13.60
CA SER A 295 8.24 -12.79 -13.04
C SER A 295 8.14 -11.40 -12.42
N ILE A 296 7.06 -10.65 -12.68
CA ILE A 296 6.78 -9.36 -11.99
C ILE A 296 6.81 -9.55 -10.46
N HIS A 297 6.50 -10.76 -9.98
CA HIS A 297 6.52 -11.14 -8.57
C HIS A 297 7.94 -11.26 -7.97
N SER A 298 9.01 -11.29 -8.79
CA SER A 298 10.39 -11.24 -8.26
C SER A 298 10.82 -9.81 -7.91
N LEU A 299 10.11 -8.80 -8.40
CA LEU A 299 10.41 -7.39 -8.10
C LEU A 299 10.14 -7.08 -6.62
N PRO A 300 10.83 -6.09 -6.03
CA PRO A 300 10.49 -5.58 -4.71
C PRO A 300 9.00 -5.26 -4.61
N VAL A 301 8.38 -5.50 -3.46
CA VAL A 301 6.93 -5.30 -3.27
C VAL A 301 6.53 -3.86 -3.60
N GLU A 302 7.41 -2.91 -3.30
CA GLU A 302 7.24 -1.49 -3.62
C GLU A 302 7.09 -1.22 -5.13
N GLU A 303 7.83 -1.95 -5.97
CA GLU A 303 7.76 -1.86 -7.42
C GLU A 303 6.53 -2.60 -7.97
N GLN A 304 6.14 -3.74 -7.39
CA GLN A 304 4.95 -4.48 -7.81
C GLN A 304 3.67 -3.65 -7.69
N ALA A 305 3.52 -2.85 -6.62
CA ALA A 305 2.37 -1.99 -6.45
C ALA A 305 2.32 -0.83 -7.49
N MET A 306 3.47 -0.37 -8.00
CA MET A 306 3.50 0.57 -9.14
C MET A 306 3.00 -0.12 -10.41
N PHE A 307 3.45 -1.35 -10.66
CA PHE A 307 3.00 -2.16 -11.78
C PHE A 307 1.50 -2.46 -11.71
N LYS A 308 0.94 -2.80 -10.54
CA LYS A 308 -0.52 -2.95 -10.34
C LYS A 308 -1.30 -1.77 -10.92
N THR A 309 -0.84 -0.53 -10.67
CA THR A 309 -1.49 0.69 -11.16
C THR A 309 -1.30 0.88 -12.67
N ILE A 310 -0.11 0.63 -13.20
CA ILE A 310 0.17 0.76 -14.64
C ILE A 310 -0.65 -0.25 -15.45
N MET A 311 -0.79 -1.48 -14.96
CA MET A 311 -1.56 -2.53 -15.63
C MET A 311 -3.05 -2.21 -15.74
N LEU A 312 -3.59 -1.30 -14.92
CA LEU A 312 -4.98 -0.83 -15.01
C LEU A 312 -5.20 0.20 -16.12
N VAL A 313 -4.16 0.90 -16.60
CA VAL A 313 -4.27 1.97 -17.61
C VAL A 313 -4.95 1.51 -18.92
N PRO A 314 -4.65 0.32 -19.48
CA PRO A 314 -5.35 -0.22 -20.64
C PRO A 314 -6.87 -0.35 -20.47
N ILE A 315 -7.36 -0.70 -19.27
CA ILE A 315 -8.81 -0.74 -18.98
C ILE A 315 -9.40 0.66 -19.12
N GLY A 316 -8.72 1.67 -18.58
CA GLY A 316 -9.12 3.06 -18.75
C GLY A 316 -9.22 3.45 -20.23
N ALA A 317 -8.20 3.09 -21.02
CA ALA A 317 -8.20 3.35 -22.45
C ALA A 317 -9.39 2.68 -23.17
N LEU A 318 -9.71 1.42 -22.83
CA LEU A 318 -10.87 0.70 -23.39
C LEU A 318 -12.18 1.45 -23.11
N ILE A 319 -12.39 1.90 -21.86
CA ILE A 319 -13.58 2.66 -21.48
C ILE A 319 -13.66 3.98 -22.24
N VAL A 320 -12.55 4.72 -22.36
CA VAL A 320 -12.55 5.98 -23.13
C VAL A 320 -12.89 5.74 -24.59
N VAL A 321 -12.29 4.72 -25.21
CA VAL A 321 -12.56 4.35 -26.60
C VAL A 321 -14.03 3.98 -26.78
N PHE A 322 -14.58 3.18 -25.87
CA PHE A 322 -16.00 2.81 -25.88
C PHE A 322 -16.92 4.03 -25.77
N LEU A 323 -16.71 4.91 -24.78
CA LEU A 323 -17.52 6.11 -24.61
C LEU A 323 -17.39 7.09 -25.78
N ARG A 324 -16.21 7.19 -26.39
CA ARG A 324 -15.99 8.10 -27.52
C ARG A 324 -16.57 7.57 -28.83
N ILE A 325 -16.41 6.28 -29.11
CA ILE A 325 -16.82 5.68 -30.39
C ILE A 325 -18.29 5.26 -30.36
N ILE A 326 -18.74 4.57 -29.31
CA ILE A 326 -20.10 4.02 -29.23
C ILE A 326 -21.07 5.07 -28.69
N VAL A 327 -20.76 5.71 -27.55
CA VAL A 327 -21.68 6.70 -26.93
C VAL A 327 -21.58 8.05 -27.64
N GLY A 328 -20.39 8.45 -28.07
CA GLY A 328 -20.13 9.75 -28.69
C GLY A 328 -19.92 10.89 -27.70
N LEU A 329 -19.43 10.58 -26.50
CA LEU A 329 -19.14 11.60 -25.49
C LEU A 329 -17.96 12.48 -25.96
N LYS A 330 -18.12 13.80 -25.87
CA LYS A 330 -17.04 14.75 -26.18
C LYS A 330 -16.10 14.87 -24.98
N THR A 331 -14.84 14.54 -25.18
CA THR A 331 -13.77 14.66 -24.18
C THR A 331 -12.62 15.48 -24.76
N SER A 332 -11.82 16.11 -23.89
CA SER A 332 -10.59 16.81 -24.30
C SER A 332 -9.49 15.78 -24.52
N GLY A 333 -9.54 15.13 -25.69
CA GLY A 333 -8.65 14.04 -26.07
C GLY A 333 -9.05 12.66 -25.54
N THR A 334 -8.30 11.62 -25.92
CA THR A 334 -8.48 10.23 -25.44
C THR A 334 -7.69 9.92 -24.17
N PHE A 335 -6.53 10.53 -24.01
CA PHE A 335 -5.60 10.17 -22.94
C PHE A 335 -5.89 10.93 -21.64
N MET A 336 -6.37 12.18 -21.75
CA MET A 336 -6.57 13.07 -20.62
C MET A 336 -7.56 12.52 -19.58
N PRO A 337 -8.72 11.93 -19.94
CA PRO A 337 -9.61 11.33 -18.94
C PRO A 337 -8.97 10.17 -18.17
N VAL A 338 -8.12 9.38 -18.84
CA VAL A 338 -7.39 8.27 -18.19
C VAL A 338 -6.37 8.81 -17.20
N LEU A 339 -5.62 9.85 -17.56
CA LEU A 339 -4.68 10.49 -16.64
C LEU A 339 -5.37 11.08 -15.41
N ILE A 340 -6.50 11.76 -15.60
CA ILE A 340 -7.30 12.31 -14.48
C ILE A 340 -7.79 11.17 -13.57
N ALA A 341 -8.23 10.05 -14.14
CA ALA A 341 -8.64 8.89 -13.36
C ALA A 341 -7.48 8.30 -12.54
N VAL A 342 -6.28 8.17 -13.12
CA VAL A 342 -5.08 7.71 -12.40
C VAL A 342 -4.74 8.67 -11.25
N ALA A 343 -4.90 9.97 -11.44
CA ALA A 343 -4.74 10.94 -10.35
C ALA A 343 -5.75 10.68 -9.21
N PHE A 344 -7.02 10.38 -9.52
CA PHE A 344 -8.04 10.05 -8.52
C PHE A 344 -7.78 8.72 -7.79
N VAL A 345 -7.18 7.72 -8.47
CA VAL A 345 -6.76 6.47 -7.83
C VAL A 345 -5.76 6.74 -6.71
N GLN A 346 -4.91 7.76 -6.85
CA GLN A 346 -3.92 8.13 -5.83
C GLN A 346 -4.47 9.06 -4.75
N THR A 347 -5.33 10.02 -5.10
CA THR A 347 -5.81 11.06 -4.16
C THR A 347 -7.15 10.76 -3.51
N GLN A 348 -7.81 9.65 -3.89
CA GLN A 348 -9.23 9.34 -3.64
C GLN A 348 -10.20 10.18 -4.49
N LEU A 349 -11.40 9.64 -4.74
CA LEU A 349 -12.36 10.23 -5.69
C LEU A 349 -12.89 11.59 -5.25
N VAL A 350 -13.34 11.72 -4.00
CA VAL A 350 -14.06 12.91 -3.52
C VAL A 350 -13.13 14.11 -3.42
N THR A 351 -12.02 13.93 -2.70
CA THR A 351 -10.89 14.87 -2.60
C THR A 351 -10.31 15.19 -3.97
N GLY A 352 -10.15 14.18 -4.84
CA GLY A 352 -9.68 14.33 -6.21
C GLY A 352 -10.59 15.23 -7.06
N ILE A 353 -11.91 15.00 -7.05
CA ILE A 353 -12.88 15.83 -7.78
C ILE A 353 -12.88 17.27 -7.25
N LEU A 354 -12.92 17.45 -5.93
CA LEU A 354 -12.90 18.78 -5.31
C LEU A 354 -11.62 19.54 -5.67
N GLY A 355 -10.47 18.88 -5.55
CA GLY A 355 -9.17 19.45 -5.94
C GLY A 355 -9.11 19.78 -7.43
N PHE A 356 -9.58 18.87 -8.29
CA PHE A 356 -9.64 19.08 -9.73
C PHE A 356 -10.48 20.32 -10.08
N LEU A 357 -11.71 20.40 -9.57
CA LEU A 357 -12.62 21.52 -9.86
C LEU A 357 -12.07 22.85 -9.34
N LEU A 358 -11.49 22.88 -8.14
CA LEU A 358 -10.90 24.07 -7.55
C LEU A 358 -9.70 24.54 -8.37
N ILE A 359 -8.74 23.66 -8.63
CA ILE A 359 -7.48 24.02 -9.29
C ILE A 359 -7.75 24.38 -10.76
N VAL A 360 -8.52 23.56 -11.49
CA VAL A 360 -8.85 23.82 -12.90
C VAL A 360 -9.71 25.07 -13.03
N GLY A 361 -10.72 25.23 -12.19
CA GLY A 361 -11.58 26.42 -12.18
C GLY A 361 -10.79 27.70 -11.92
N THR A 362 -9.95 27.71 -10.87
CA THR A 362 -9.12 28.88 -10.53
C THR A 362 -8.08 29.15 -11.61
N GLY A 363 -7.45 28.11 -12.16
CA GLY A 363 -6.49 28.24 -13.27
C GLY A 363 -7.10 28.84 -14.54
N LEU A 364 -8.35 28.46 -14.87
CA LEU A 364 -9.09 29.05 -15.99
C LEU A 364 -9.42 30.53 -15.74
N ILE A 365 -9.82 30.91 -14.52
CA ILE A 365 -10.08 32.30 -14.13
C ILE A 365 -8.81 33.15 -14.28
N ILE A 366 -7.69 32.66 -13.75
CA ILE A 366 -6.40 33.36 -13.84
C ILE A 366 -5.96 33.50 -15.29
N ARG A 367 -6.11 32.45 -16.12
CA ARG A 367 -5.80 32.59 -17.54
C ARG A 367 -6.70 33.61 -18.22
N SER A 368 -7.99 33.64 -17.91
CA SER A 368 -8.90 34.67 -18.45
C SER A 368 -8.39 36.08 -18.12
N TYR A 369 -7.88 36.29 -16.90
CA TYR A 369 -7.23 37.55 -16.53
C TYR A 369 -5.93 37.81 -17.31
N LEU A 370 -5.01 36.82 -17.37
CA LEU A 370 -3.74 36.92 -18.10
C LEU A 370 -3.91 37.10 -19.61
N SER A 371 -5.01 36.62 -20.19
CA SER A 371 -5.32 36.76 -21.62
C SER A 371 -5.61 38.21 -22.03
N LYS A 372 -6.02 39.06 -21.07
CA LYS A 372 -6.17 40.51 -21.28
C LYS A 372 -4.82 41.24 -21.31
N LEU A 373 -3.77 40.58 -20.85
CA LEU A 373 -2.41 41.07 -20.95
C LEU A 373 -1.87 40.63 -22.32
N ASN A 374 -1.28 41.55 -23.08
CA ASN A 374 -0.69 41.28 -24.40
C ASN A 374 0.63 40.49 -24.28
N LEU A 375 0.56 39.32 -23.64
CA LEU A 375 1.68 38.41 -23.40
C LEU A 375 1.86 37.47 -24.60
N LEU A 376 3.12 37.19 -24.92
CA LEU A 376 3.52 36.10 -25.81
C LEU A 376 2.99 34.76 -25.27
N LEU A 377 2.60 33.86 -26.18
CA LEU A 377 1.99 32.56 -25.85
C LEU A 377 2.81 31.78 -24.80
N VAL A 378 4.14 31.72 -24.99
CA VAL A 378 5.05 31.00 -24.10
C VAL A 378 5.07 31.61 -22.69
N ALA A 379 5.18 32.94 -22.59
CA ALA A 379 5.18 33.65 -21.30
C ALA A 379 3.85 33.47 -20.55
N ARG A 380 2.74 33.43 -21.30
CA ARG A 380 1.40 33.21 -20.75
C ARG A 380 1.25 31.81 -20.16
N ILE A 381 1.69 30.77 -20.88
CA ILE A 381 1.61 29.37 -20.41
C ILE A 381 2.45 29.19 -19.14
N SER A 382 3.68 29.71 -19.12
CA SER A 382 4.54 29.65 -17.93
C SER A 382 3.93 30.35 -16.72
N ALA A 383 3.29 31.52 -16.91
CA ALA A 383 2.63 32.23 -15.81
C ALA A 383 1.44 31.42 -15.23
N VAL A 384 0.68 30.72 -16.07
CA VAL A 384 -0.42 29.86 -15.62
C VAL A 384 0.12 28.70 -14.79
N ILE A 385 1.17 28.01 -15.26
CA ILE A 385 1.78 26.88 -14.53
C ILE A 385 2.31 27.33 -13.17
N ILE A 386 3.07 28.43 -13.10
CA ILE A 386 3.59 28.97 -11.83
C ILE A 386 2.45 29.30 -10.87
N THR A 387 1.38 29.92 -11.36
CA THR A 387 0.24 30.27 -10.50
C THR A 387 -0.49 29.03 -9.99
N VAL A 388 -0.65 28.00 -10.81
CA VAL A 388 -1.23 26.71 -10.40
C VAL A 388 -0.39 26.04 -9.32
N ILE A 389 0.93 26.00 -9.48
CA ILE A 389 1.85 25.47 -8.46
C ILE A 389 1.70 26.25 -7.14
N MET A 390 1.57 27.58 -7.21
CA MET A 390 1.36 28.42 -6.03
C MET A 390 0.02 28.12 -5.35
N ILE A 391 -1.07 27.95 -6.12
CA ILE A 391 -2.39 27.58 -5.59
C ILE A 391 -2.34 26.23 -4.88
N ILE A 392 -1.72 25.22 -5.51
CA ILE A 392 -1.58 23.88 -4.93
C ILE A 392 -0.75 23.95 -3.63
N SER A 393 0.32 24.74 -3.62
CA SER A 393 1.17 24.92 -2.44
C SER A 393 0.38 25.56 -1.28
N VAL A 394 -0.39 26.61 -1.55
CA VAL A 394 -1.25 27.26 -0.54
C VAL A 394 -2.32 26.30 -0.05
N PHE A 395 -3.00 25.60 -0.97
CA PHE A 395 -4.03 24.62 -0.62
C PHE A 395 -3.49 23.51 0.28
N THR A 396 -2.30 22.97 -0.04
CA THR A 396 -1.64 21.94 0.76
C THR A 396 -1.36 22.41 2.19
N VAL A 397 -0.84 23.65 2.34
CA VAL A 397 -0.57 24.24 3.67
C VAL A 397 -1.85 24.45 4.46
N VAL A 398 -2.92 24.90 3.80
CA VAL A 398 -4.24 25.10 4.43
C VAL A 398 -4.86 23.76 4.83
N ALA A 399 -4.82 22.75 3.96
CA ALA A 399 -5.30 21.40 4.26
C ALA A 399 -4.57 20.77 5.46
N PHE A 400 -3.25 20.96 5.53
CA PHE A 400 -2.42 20.55 6.68
C PHE A 400 -2.91 21.18 7.98
N LYS A 401 -3.18 22.49 7.97
CA LYS A 401 -3.63 23.26 9.14
C LYS A 401 -5.03 22.87 9.62
N ILE A 402 -5.91 22.42 8.73
CA ILE A 402 -7.30 22.04 9.03
C ILE A 402 -7.39 20.56 9.49
N GLY A 403 -6.29 19.80 9.47
CA GLY A 403 -6.29 18.38 9.85
C GLY A 403 -6.90 17.46 8.78
N LEU A 404 -7.07 17.96 7.55
CA LEU A 404 -7.44 17.16 6.39
C LEU A 404 -6.19 16.43 5.87
N VAL A 405 -5.78 15.38 6.58
CA VAL A 405 -4.58 14.60 6.27
C VAL A 405 -4.67 13.93 4.89
N GLU A 406 -5.88 13.60 4.45
CA GLU A 406 -6.17 13.01 3.13
C GLU A 406 -5.83 13.96 1.96
N GLY A 407 -5.85 15.28 2.18
CA GLY A 407 -5.52 16.29 1.16
C GLY A 407 -4.02 16.53 0.95
N LEU A 408 -3.16 15.92 1.76
CA LEU A 408 -1.69 16.12 1.75
C LEU A 408 -0.96 15.25 0.73
N THR A 409 -1.64 14.29 0.11
CA THR A 409 -1.06 13.29 -0.79
C THR A 409 -0.99 13.74 -2.25
N ILE A 410 -0.89 15.05 -2.52
CA ILE A 410 -0.65 15.55 -3.88
C ILE A 410 0.81 15.26 -4.23
N THR A 411 1.08 14.08 -4.79
CA THR A 411 2.39 13.73 -5.33
C THR A 411 2.68 14.53 -6.62
N PHE A 412 3.94 14.53 -7.07
CA PHE A 412 4.32 15.24 -8.31
C PHE A 412 3.51 14.80 -9.54
N PHE A 413 3.05 13.55 -9.56
CA PHE A 413 2.41 12.97 -10.74
C PHE A 413 0.99 13.52 -10.99
N PRO A 414 0.04 13.48 -10.03
CA PRO A 414 -1.23 14.22 -10.13
C PRO A 414 -1.03 15.71 -10.41
N MET A 415 -0.03 16.36 -9.81
CA MET A 415 0.25 17.77 -10.05
C MET A 415 0.60 18.07 -11.52
N ILE A 416 1.45 17.24 -12.15
CA ILE A 416 1.79 17.36 -13.57
C ILE A 416 0.55 17.14 -14.44
N ILE A 417 -0.25 16.12 -14.14
CA ILE A 417 -1.49 15.81 -14.89
C ILE A 417 -2.49 16.96 -14.82
N LEU A 418 -2.70 17.52 -13.63
CA LEU A 418 -3.59 18.66 -13.43
C LEU A 418 -3.08 19.90 -14.17
N SER A 419 -1.78 20.18 -14.09
CA SER A 419 -1.16 21.31 -14.79
C SER A 419 -1.32 21.19 -16.31
N TRP A 420 -1.06 20.00 -16.86
CA TRP A 420 -1.29 19.69 -18.27
C TRP A 420 -2.76 19.84 -18.67
N THR A 421 -3.67 19.37 -17.82
CA THR A 421 -5.12 19.49 -18.05
C THR A 421 -5.54 20.96 -18.11
N ILE A 422 -5.00 21.80 -17.23
CA ILE A 422 -5.27 23.25 -17.22
C ILE A 422 -4.74 23.90 -18.48
N GLU A 423 -3.51 23.58 -18.89
CA GLU A 423 -2.95 24.09 -20.14
C GLU A 423 -3.86 23.75 -21.32
N ARG A 424 -4.22 22.46 -21.48
CA ARG A 424 -5.07 22.00 -22.58
C ARG A 424 -6.46 22.62 -22.55
N MET A 425 -7.13 22.62 -21.40
CA MET A 425 -8.48 23.20 -21.24
C MET A 425 -8.50 24.68 -21.52
N SER A 426 -7.40 25.36 -21.19
CA SER A 426 -7.38 26.79 -21.28
C SER A 426 -6.93 27.26 -22.67
N ILE A 427 -6.22 26.43 -23.45
CA ILE A 427 -6.09 26.58 -24.93
C ILE A 427 -7.46 26.39 -25.57
N LEU A 428 -8.18 25.32 -25.21
CA LEU A 428 -9.53 25.05 -25.71
C LEU A 428 -10.51 26.21 -25.42
N TRP A 429 -10.38 26.86 -24.26
CA TRP A 429 -11.18 28.04 -23.92
C TRP A 429 -10.96 29.18 -24.90
N GLU A 430 -9.72 29.38 -25.34
CA GLU A 430 -9.32 30.47 -26.22
C GLU A 430 -9.71 30.17 -27.69
N GLU A 431 -9.60 28.91 -28.11
CA GLU A 431 -9.89 28.49 -29.49
C GLU A 431 -11.40 28.28 -29.74
N GLU A 432 -12.11 27.62 -28.82
CA GLU A 432 -13.48 27.13 -29.01
C GLU A 432 -14.49 27.75 -28.03
N GLY A 433 -14.02 28.52 -27.03
CA GLY A 433 -14.85 29.25 -26.08
C GLY A 433 -15.25 28.46 -24.83
N ALA A 434 -15.80 29.18 -23.84
CA ALA A 434 -16.14 28.66 -22.51
C ALA A 434 -17.13 27.48 -22.54
N LYS A 435 -18.10 27.51 -23.48
CA LYS A 435 -19.13 26.47 -23.61
C LYS A 435 -18.51 25.12 -23.97
N GLU A 436 -17.55 25.13 -24.89
CA GLU A 436 -16.93 23.88 -25.35
C GLU A 436 -15.98 23.32 -24.30
N VAL A 437 -15.31 24.18 -23.51
CA VAL A 437 -14.55 23.74 -22.32
C VAL A 437 -15.44 23.10 -21.27
N LEU A 438 -16.63 23.64 -21.01
CA LEU A 438 -17.56 23.04 -20.06
C LEU A 438 -18.02 21.65 -20.54
N ILE A 439 -18.31 21.50 -21.84
CA ILE A 439 -18.75 20.24 -22.44
C ILE A 439 -17.61 19.21 -22.45
N GLN A 440 -16.44 19.57 -22.98
CA GLN A 440 -15.31 18.65 -23.08
C GLN A 440 -14.66 18.38 -21.72
N GLY A 441 -14.58 19.39 -20.85
CA GLY A 441 -14.10 19.26 -19.47
C GLY A 441 -15.04 18.42 -18.62
N GLY A 442 -16.34 18.70 -18.66
CA GLY A 442 -17.35 17.88 -17.98
C GLY A 442 -17.39 16.44 -18.50
N GLY A 443 -17.32 16.25 -19.81
CA GLY A 443 -17.25 14.92 -20.42
C GLY A 443 -15.98 14.15 -20.05
N SER A 444 -14.84 14.85 -19.95
CA SER A 444 -13.58 14.24 -19.50
C SER A 444 -13.61 13.87 -18.04
N LEU A 445 -14.18 14.72 -17.18
CA LEU A 445 -14.36 14.45 -15.75
C LEU A 445 -15.31 13.26 -15.53
N LEU A 446 -16.46 13.25 -16.20
CA LEU A 446 -17.41 12.13 -16.14
C LEU A 446 -16.76 10.82 -16.58
N THR A 447 -16.02 10.86 -17.69
CA THR A 447 -15.25 9.70 -18.16
C THR A 447 -14.21 9.27 -17.14
N ALA A 448 -13.48 10.20 -16.53
CA ALA A 448 -12.48 9.90 -15.52
C ALA A 448 -13.10 9.25 -14.27
N VAL A 449 -14.29 9.66 -13.85
CA VAL A 449 -15.03 9.01 -12.77
C VAL A 449 -15.40 7.57 -13.12
N LEU A 450 -15.92 7.33 -14.33
CA LEU A 450 -16.25 5.97 -14.78
C LEU A 450 -15.00 5.07 -14.88
N VAL A 451 -13.90 5.61 -15.41
CA VAL A 451 -12.62 4.91 -15.46
C VAL A 451 -12.12 4.61 -14.05
N TYR A 452 -12.18 5.58 -13.13
CA TYR A 452 -11.80 5.39 -11.74
C TYR A 452 -12.61 4.24 -11.11
N LEU A 453 -13.93 4.23 -11.25
CA LEU A 453 -14.79 3.18 -10.69
C LEU A 453 -14.45 1.79 -11.25
N ALA A 454 -14.09 1.70 -12.53
CA ALA A 454 -13.64 0.45 -13.12
C ALA A 454 -12.25 0.03 -12.61
N MET A 455 -11.33 0.98 -12.44
CA MET A 455 -9.97 0.71 -11.94
C MET A 455 -9.96 0.31 -10.46
N THR A 456 -10.87 0.86 -9.65
CA THR A 456 -10.97 0.54 -8.22
C THR A 456 -11.75 -0.74 -7.95
N ASN A 457 -12.53 -1.25 -8.90
CA ASN A 457 -13.23 -2.52 -8.78
C ASN A 457 -12.26 -3.70 -8.57
N GLU A 458 -12.53 -4.50 -7.54
CA GLU A 458 -11.67 -5.62 -7.13
C GLU A 458 -11.51 -6.69 -8.22
N ILE A 459 -12.59 -7.03 -8.92
CA ILE A 459 -12.57 -8.05 -10.00
C ILE A 459 -11.68 -7.58 -11.15
N VAL A 460 -11.82 -6.32 -11.57
CA VAL A 460 -11.02 -5.75 -12.66
C VAL A 460 -9.54 -5.70 -12.27
N ARG A 461 -9.24 -5.28 -11.03
CA ARG A 461 -7.88 -5.22 -10.50
C ARG A 461 -7.25 -6.60 -10.42
N HIS A 462 -7.96 -7.57 -9.88
CA HIS A 462 -7.56 -8.97 -9.78
C HIS A 462 -7.24 -9.56 -11.16
N LEU A 463 -8.19 -9.46 -12.09
CA LEU A 463 -8.05 -10.02 -13.43
C LEU A 463 -6.87 -9.39 -14.19
N THR A 464 -6.75 -8.06 -14.13
CA THR A 464 -5.75 -7.35 -14.92
C THR A 464 -4.33 -7.51 -14.37
N PHE A 465 -4.19 -7.68 -13.05
CA PHE A 465 -2.89 -7.87 -12.42
C PHE A 465 -2.41 -9.32 -12.54
N ASN A 466 -3.27 -10.29 -12.23
CA ASN A 466 -2.86 -11.69 -12.16
C ASN A 466 -2.79 -12.37 -13.53
N PHE A 467 -3.54 -11.87 -14.52
CA PHE A 467 -3.61 -12.46 -15.86
C PHE A 467 -3.12 -11.47 -16.91
N ILE A 468 -1.82 -11.52 -17.24
CA ILE A 468 -1.21 -10.70 -18.30
C ILE A 468 -1.93 -10.85 -19.66
N GLY A 469 -2.52 -12.03 -19.92
CA GLY A 469 -3.32 -12.30 -21.11
C GLY A 469 -4.52 -11.35 -21.28
N MET A 470 -5.03 -10.77 -20.19
CA MET A 470 -6.09 -9.76 -20.24
C MET A 470 -5.69 -8.52 -21.04
N GLN A 471 -4.42 -8.13 -21.05
CA GLN A 471 -3.96 -6.96 -21.81
C GLN A 471 -4.07 -7.18 -23.31
N LEU A 472 -3.82 -8.40 -23.79
CA LEU A 472 -4.00 -8.76 -25.20
C LEU A 472 -5.47 -8.75 -25.58
N ILE A 473 -6.35 -9.23 -24.69
CA ILE A 473 -7.80 -9.21 -24.89
C ILE A 473 -8.31 -7.76 -24.95
N ILE A 474 -7.87 -6.91 -24.03
CA ILE A 474 -8.20 -5.48 -24.01
C ILE A 474 -7.71 -4.79 -25.29
N LEU A 475 -6.48 -5.06 -25.72
CA LEU A 475 -5.93 -4.54 -26.96
C LEU A 475 -6.78 -4.96 -28.17
N ALA A 476 -7.14 -6.25 -28.25
CA ALA A 476 -7.99 -6.77 -29.31
C ALA A 476 -9.37 -6.07 -29.33
N ALA A 477 -9.96 -5.84 -28.15
CA ALA A 477 -11.23 -5.11 -28.02
C ALA A 477 -11.12 -3.65 -28.47
N ILE A 478 -10.03 -2.95 -28.10
CA ILE A 478 -9.78 -1.57 -28.57
C ILE A 478 -9.63 -1.53 -30.09
N LEU A 479 -8.88 -2.46 -30.68
CA LEU A 479 -8.73 -2.54 -32.13
C LEU A 479 -10.07 -2.79 -32.82
N MET A 480 -10.87 -3.72 -32.29
CA MET A 480 -12.21 -4.00 -32.80
C MET A 480 -13.11 -2.77 -32.78
N LEU A 481 -13.15 -2.03 -31.66
CA LEU A 481 -13.88 -0.76 -31.54
C LEU A 481 -13.34 0.31 -32.50
N GLY A 482 -12.04 0.34 -32.78
CA GLY A 482 -11.43 1.25 -33.73
C GLY A 482 -11.91 1.10 -35.17
N ASN A 483 -12.44 -0.08 -35.55
CA ASN A 483 -13.02 -0.33 -36.87
C ASN A 483 -14.56 -0.16 -36.90
N TYR A 484 -15.16 0.30 -35.80
CA TYR A 484 -16.59 0.54 -35.73
C TYR A 484 -16.97 1.75 -36.61
N THR A 485 -17.85 1.50 -37.59
CA THR A 485 -18.33 2.51 -38.55
C THR A 485 -19.82 2.82 -38.37
N GLY A 486 -20.45 2.29 -37.31
CA GLY A 486 -21.86 2.54 -37.01
C GLY A 486 -22.10 3.92 -36.40
N TYR A 487 -23.37 4.31 -36.31
CA TYR A 487 -23.78 5.57 -35.69
C TYR A 487 -23.51 5.58 -34.18
N ARG A 488 -23.23 6.77 -33.65
CA ARG A 488 -23.07 6.97 -32.20
C ARG A 488 -24.44 6.94 -31.52
N LEU A 489 -24.49 6.44 -30.28
CA LEU A 489 -25.73 6.42 -29.49
C LEU A 489 -26.31 7.82 -29.28
N SER A 490 -25.45 8.82 -29.13
CA SER A 490 -25.86 10.23 -29.04
C SER A 490 -26.44 10.78 -30.34
N GLU A 491 -26.06 10.22 -31.50
CA GLU A 491 -26.56 10.63 -32.82
C GLU A 491 -27.92 10.02 -33.13
N LEU A 492 -28.21 8.79 -32.65
CA LEU A 492 -29.54 8.17 -32.77
C LEU A 492 -30.65 9.05 -32.19
N ARG A 493 -30.36 9.81 -31.13
CA ARG A 493 -31.31 10.75 -30.52
C ARG A 493 -31.59 11.98 -31.40
N ARG A 494 -30.66 12.34 -32.29
CA ARG A 494 -30.78 13.44 -33.26
C ARG A 494 -31.51 13.02 -34.54
N PHE A 495 -31.45 11.73 -34.91
CA PHE A 495 -32.09 11.18 -36.12
C PHE A 495 -33.48 10.58 -35.90
N LYS A 496 -33.98 10.55 -34.66
CA LYS A 496 -35.34 10.09 -34.34
C LYS A 496 -36.47 10.77 -35.15
N PRO A 497 -36.44 12.08 -35.46
CA PRO A 497 -37.48 12.73 -36.25
C PRO A 497 -37.35 12.52 -37.78
N LEU A 498 -36.37 11.75 -38.26
CA LEU A 498 -36.21 11.41 -39.69
C LEU A 498 -36.74 9.99 -40.03
N THR A 499 -37.17 9.23 -39.02
CA THR A 499 -37.75 7.89 -39.17
C THR A 499 -39.26 7.86 -38.92
N GLU A 500 -39.88 9.02 -38.63
CA GLU A 500 -41.32 9.16 -38.38
C GLU A 500 -42.10 9.72 -39.60
N ASP A 501 -41.51 9.76 -40.80
CA ASP A 501 -42.21 10.00 -42.07
C ASP A 501 -42.30 8.73 -42.93
#